data_AF-A0A963LC74-F1
#
_entry.id   AF-A0A963LC74-F1
#
_cell.length_a   1.000
_cell.length_b   1.000
_cell.length_c   1.000
_cell.angle_alpha   90.00
_cell.angle_beta   90.00
_cell.angle_gamma   90.00
#
_symmetry.space_group_name_H-M   'P 1'
#
loop_
_entity.id
_entity.type
_entity.pdbx_description
1 polymer ?
#
loop_
_entity_poly.entity_id
_entity_poly.type
_entity_poly.pdbx_seq_one_letter_code
_entity_poly.pdbx_strand_id
1 'polypeptide(L)'
;MNKPIKTPARRVAVAAAAPRSAKKVGAVDGTALLGDLRALVQAARERIAAAANATYTQLCWQVGRRLLAENLQAGRAAYGKQILATVSQELTAEFGAGFSYTALTRMARFAEWMTDERILATLSQTLSWSHFVELLPIKDPLARDFYTEMCR
;
A
#
# COMPACT_ATOMS: atom_id res chain seq x y z
N MET A 1 -3.81 102.11 9.77
CA MET A 1 -5.19 102.16 9.23
C MET A 1 -5.30 101.23 8.03
N ASN A 2 -5.98 100.09 8.15
CA ASN A 2 -7.09 99.65 7.27
C ASN A 2 -7.39 98.15 7.54
N LYS A 3 -8.68 97.82 7.44
CA LYS A 3 -9.45 96.71 8.00
C LYS A 3 -9.21 95.32 7.35
N PRO A 4 -9.77 94.22 7.92
CA PRO A 4 -9.33 92.84 7.71
C PRO A 4 -9.95 92.20 6.47
N ILE A 5 -9.26 91.21 5.90
CA ILE A 5 -9.82 90.34 4.85
C ILE A 5 -10.22 89.00 5.47
N LYS A 6 -11.49 88.66 5.24
CA LYS A 6 -12.20 87.47 5.70
C LYS A 6 -11.75 86.21 4.94
N THR A 7 -11.82 85.10 5.67
CA THR A 7 -11.74 83.66 5.37
C THR A 7 -12.23 83.22 3.97
N PRO A 8 -11.81 82.04 3.43
CA PRO A 8 -12.41 80.79 3.91
C PRO A 8 -11.40 79.65 4.21
N ALA A 9 -11.79 78.86 5.20
CA ALA A 9 -11.13 77.65 5.65
C ALA A 9 -11.14 76.58 4.55
N ARG A 10 -9.95 76.10 4.14
CA ARG A 10 -9.82 74.89 3.36
C ARG A 10 -9.95 73.69 4.28
N ARG A 11 -11.19 73.23 4.47
CA ARG A 11 -11.51 71.99 5.17
C ARG A 11 -11.00 70.84 4.29
N VAL A 12 -9.83 70.28 4.62
CA VAL A 12 -9.40 69.02 4.03
C VAL A 12 -10.31 67.95 4.63
N ALA A 13 -11.28 67.49 3.86
CA ALA A 13 -12.11 66.36 4.24
C ALA A 13 -11.19 65.14 4.32
N VAL A 14 -10.85 64.72 5.55
CA VAL A 14 -10.36 63.37 5.79
C VAL A 14 -11.55 62.46 5.47
N ALA A 15 -11.54 61.89 4.27
CA ALA A 15 -12.47 60.85 3.90
C ALA A 15 -12.30 59.72 4.92
N ALA A 16 -13.30 59.55 5.78
CA ALA A 16 -13.40 58.40 6.65
C ALA A 16 -13.37 57.17 5.74
N ALA A 17 -12.25 56.45 5.76
CA ALA A 17 -12.13 55.17 5.10
C ALA A 17 -13.22 54.26 5.68
N ALA A 18 -14.19 53.91 4.82
CA ALA A 18 -15.21 52.93 5.15
C ALA A 18 -14.54 51.68 5.75
N PRO A 19 -15.16 51.02 6.75
CA PRO A 19 -14.59 49.81 7.30
C PRO A 19 -14.42 48.81 6.15
N ARG A 20 -13.17 48.47 5.84
CA ARG A 20 -12.84 47.37 4.95
C ARG A 20 -13.62 46.18 5.49
N SER A 21 -14.59 45.69 4.70
CA SER A 21 -15.34 44.48 4.97
C SER A 21 -14.35 43.40 5.38
N ALA A 22 -14.24 43.14 6.68
CA ALA A 22 -13.56 41.98 7.20
C ALA A 22 -14.34 40.80 6.63
N LYS A 23 -13.75 40.16 5.61
CA LYS A 23 -14.26 38.92 5.05
C LYS A 23 -14.45 38.00 6.25
N LYS A 24 -15.70 37.68 6.61
CA LYS A 24 -15.98 36.67 7.61
C LYS A 24 -15.18 35.45 7.17
N VAL A 25 -14.14 35.09 7.93
CA VAL A 25 -13.53 33.78 7.81
C VAL A 25 -14.68 32.85 8.13
N GLY A 26 -15.25 32.22 7.10
CA GLY A 26 -16.38 31.32 7.24
C GLY A 26 -16.01 30.30 8.30
N ALA A 27 -16.89 30.08 9.27
CA ALA A 27 -16.68 29.08 10.31
C ALA A 27 -16.30 27.77 9.62
N VAL A 28 -15.08 27.27 9.90
CA VAL A 28 -14.62 25.99 9.38
C VAL A 28 -15.61 24.94 9.88
N ASP A 29 -16.31 24.27 8.98
CA ASP A 29 -17.13 23.12 9.35
C ASP A 29 -16.18 21.98 9.75
N GLY A 30 -15.99 21.84 11.07
CA GLY A 30 -15.10 20.82 11.63
C GLY A 30 -15.50 19.40 11.25
N THR A 31 -16.77 19.15 10.91
CA THR A 31 -17.24 17.83 10.47
C THR A 31 -16.76 17.53 9.06
N ALA A 32 -16.88 18.50 8.16
CA ALA A 32 -16.37 18.38 6.79
C ALA A 32 -14.85 18.19 6.78
N LEU A 33 -14.12 19.03 7.54
CA LEU A 33 -12.66 18.92 7.67
C LEU A 33 -12.23 17.55 8.21
N LEU A 34 -12.91 17.04 9.25
CA LEU A 34 -12.61 15.72 9.81
C LEU A 34 -12.89 14.59 8.81
N GLY A 35 -13.94 14.71 7.99
CA GLY A 35 -14.24 13.79 6.89
C GLY A 35 -13.11 13.74 5.86
N ASP A 36 -12.65 14.91 5.41
CA ASP A 36 -11.57 15.02 4.43
C ASP A 36 -10.25 14.43 4.97
N LEU A 37 -9.90 14.75 6.22
CA LEU A 37 -8.69 14.21 6.85
C LEU A 37 -8.75 12.68 7.00
N ARG A 38 -9.92 12.12 7.36
CA ARG A 38 -10.12 10.67 7.41
C ARG A 38 -9.94 10.04 6.03
N ALA A 39 -10.50 10.63 4.98
CA ALA A 39 -10.36 10.14 3.62
C ALA A 39 -8.90 10.13 3.16
N LEU A 40 -8.14 11.20 3.47
CA LEU A 40 -6.71 11.26 3.16
C LEU A 40 -5.91 10.17 3.88
N VAL A 41 -6.16 9.97 5.17
CA VAL A 41 -5.50 8.92 5.96
C VAL A 41 -5.85 7.53 5.42
N GLN A 42 -7.12 7.29 5.13
CA GLN A 42 -7.58 6.00 4.63
C GLN A 42 -6.95 5.68 3.27
N ALA A 43 -6.97 6.63 2.33
CA ALA A 43 -6.35 6.48 1.02
C ALA A 43 -4.84 6.22 1.11
N ALA A 44 -4.15 6.87 2.04
CA ALA A 44 -2.72 6.63 2.27
C ALA A 44 -2.47 5.20 2.80
N ARG A 45 -3.27 4.74 3.78
CA ARG A 45 -3.15 3.39 4.34
C ARG A 45 -3.43 2.31 3.31
N GLU A 46 -4.43 2.50 2.46
CA GLU A 46 -4.75 1.58 1.37
C GLU A 46 -3.59 1.46 0.37
N ARG A 47 -2.99 2.58 -0.02
CA ARG A 47 -1.82 2.57 -0.93
C ARG A 47 -0.62 1.87 -0.31
N ILE A 48 -0.34 2.12 0.97
CA ILE A 48 0.75 1.46 1.70
C ILE A 48 0.48 -0.06 1.74
N ALA A 49 -0.74 -0.46 2.09
CA ALA A 49 -1.11 -1.87 2.16
C ALA A 49 -1.00 -2.56 0.79
N ALA A 50 -1.48 -1.91 -0.29
CA ALA A 50 -1.39 -2.44 -1.64
C ALA A 50 0.08 -2.63 -2.08
N ALA A 51 0.93 -1.63 -1.86
CA ALA A 51 2.36 -1.73 -2.17
C ALA A 51 3.05 -2.82 -1.36
N ALA A 52 2.82 -2.87 -0.04
CA ALA A 52 3.40 -3.87 0.84
C ALA A 52 2.96 -5.30 0.44
N ASN A 53 1.67 -5.50 0.13
CA ASN A 53 1.13 -6.78 -0.31
C ASN A 53 1.77 -7.22 -1.63
N ALA A 54 1.86 -6.32 -2.61
CA ALA A 54 2.48 -6.62 -3.89
C ALA A 54 3.94 -7.05 -3.74
N THR A 55 4.73 -6.27 -2.99
CA THR A 55 6.13 -6.58 -2.70
C THR A 55 6.28 -7.91 -1.96
N TYR A 56 5.44 -8.18 -0.96
CA TYR A 56 5.50 -9.42 -0.20
C TYR A 56 5.14 -10.66 -1.05
N THR A 57 4.10 -10.55 -1.89
CA THR A 57 3.73 -11.60 -2.85
C THR A 57 4.89 -11.90 -3.81
N GLN A 58 5.55 -10.86 -4.34
CA GLN A 58 6.71 -11.02 -5.23
C GLN A 58 7.90 -11.67 -4.51
N LEU A 59 8.18 -11.27 -3.27
CA LEU A 59 9.21 -11.92 -2.43
C LEU A 59 8.93 -13.41 -2.26
N CYS A 60 7.69 -13.77 -1.89
CA CYS A 60 7.30 -15.17 -1.70
C CYS A 60 7.55 -16.00 -2.97
N TRP A 61 7.25 -15.43 -4.14
CA TRP A 61 7.53 -16.07 -5.42
C TRP A 61 9.03 -16.24 -5.69
N GLN A 62 9.82 -15.17 -5.49
CA GLN A 62 11.27 -15.19 -5.71
C GLN A 62 11.97 -16.20 -4.80
N VAL A 63 11.59 -16.25 -3.52
CA VAL A 63 12.07 -17.27 -2.57
C VAL A 63 11.73 -18.66 -3.09
N GLY A 64 10.48 -18.87 -3.52
CA GLY A 64 10.07 -20.13 -4.13
C GLY A 64 10.95 -20.55 -5.30
N ARG A 65 11.18 -19.64 -6.26
CA ARG A 65 12.06 -19.90 -7.42
C ARG A 65 13.47 -20.27 -7.02
N ARG A 66 14.05 -19.56 -6.03
CA ARG A 66 15.39 -19.85 -5.53
C ARG A 66 15.50 -21.25 -4.92
N LEU A 67 14.47 -21.68 -4.18
CA LEU A 67 14.38 -23.02 -3.59
C LEU A 67 14.23 -24.11 -4.65
N LEU A 68 13.44 -23.85 -5.71
CA LEU A 68 13.27 -24.79 -6.84
C LEU A 68 14.54 -24.97 -7.65
N ALA A 69 15.33 -23.91 -7.84
CA ALA A 69 16.61 -23.99 -8.56
C ALA A 69 17.60 -24.98 -7.92
N GLU A 70 17.50 -25.21 -6.60
CA GLU A 70 18.31 -26.19 -5.85
C GLU A 70 17.63 -27.56 -5.71
N ASN A 71 16.50 -27.76 -6.39
CA ASN A 71 15.70 -28.99 -6.32
C ASN A 71 15.26 -29.41 -4.90
N LEU A 72 15.15 -28.45 -3.95
CA LEU A 72 14.88 -28.75 -2.54
C LEU A 72 13.47 -29.32 -2.27
N GLN A 73 12.54 -29.14 -3.22
CA GLN A 73 11.13 -29.56 -3.09
C GLN A 73 10.76 -30.82 -3.85
N ALA A 74 11.60 -31.28 -4.79
CA ALA A 74 11.28 -32.39 -5.70
C ALA A 74 11.18 -33.78 -5.01
N GLY A 75 11.24 -33.86 -3.68
CA GLY A 75 11.08 -35.10 -2.92
C GLY A 75 12.17 -36.16 -3.14
N ARG A 76 13.21 -35.87 -3.93
CA ARG A 76 14.16 -36.87 -4.45
C ARG A 76 15.48 -37.01 -3.69
N ALA A 77 15.75 -36.16 -2.69
CA ALA A 77 16.88 -36.38 -1.78
C ALA A 77 16.50 -36.03 -0.34
N ALA A 78 16.80 -36.93 0.61
CA ALA A 78 16.71 -36.66 2.04
C ALA A 78 17.49 -35.38 2.42
N TYR A 79 18.60 -35.13 1.71
CA TYR A 79 19.43 -33.94 1.81
C TYR A 79 18.65 -32.63 1.57
N GLY A 80 17.78 -32.57 0.55
CA GLY A 80 17.02 -31.36 0.23
C GLY A 80 16.01 -30.98 1.33
N LYS A 81 15.37 -31.99 1.94
CA LYS A 81 14.47 -31.78 3.09
C LYS A 81 15.24 -31.27 4.31
N GLN A 82 16.44 -31.79 4.56
CA GLN A 82 17.29 -31.36 5.67
C GLN A 82 17.79 -29.92 5.50
N ILE A 83 18.21 -29.53 4.28
CA ILE A 83 18.55 -28.14 3.99
C ILE A 83 17.34 -27.24 4.23
N LEU A 84 16.17 -27.59 3.67
CA LEU A 84 14.98 -26.76 3.82
C LEU A 84 14.56 -26.59 5.28
N ALA A 85 14.69 -27.65 6.09
CA ALA A 85 14.48 -27.58 7.53
C ALA A 85 15.45 -26.58 8.19
N THR A 86 16.75 -26.69 7.90
CA THR A 86 17.79 -25.82 8.45
C THR A 86 17.55 -24.36 8.06
N VAL A 87 17.37 -24.08 6.77
CA VAL A 87 17.13 -22.72 6.24
C VAL A 87 15.85 -22.13 6.82
N SER A 88 14.79 -22.93 6.98
CA SER A 88 13.56 -22.44 7.58
C SER A 88 13.72 -22.04 9.05
N GLN A 89 14.57 -22.74 9.80
CA GLN A 89 14.85 -22.40 11.20
C GLN A 89 15.59 -21.08 11.30
N GLU A 90 16.66 -20.90 10.51
CA GLU A 90 17.45 -19.67 10.47
C GLU A 90 16.59 -18.47 10.04
N LEU A 91 15.85 -18.59 8.93
CA LEU A 91 15.00 -17.51 8.44
C LEU A 91 13.84 -17.19 9.40
N THR A 92 13.30 -18.20 10.10
CA THR A 92 12.26 -17.96 11.10
C THR A 92 12.82 -17.25 12.33
N ALA A 93 14.05 -17.56 12.75
CA ALA A 93 14.72 -16.89 13.85
C ALA A 93 15.03 -15.41 13.51
N GLU A 94 15.44 -15.13 12.28
CA GLU A 94 15.79 -13.78 11.82
C GLU A 94 14.58 -12.92 11.45
N PHE A 95 13.63 -13.47 10.69
CA PHE A 95 12.52 -12.71 10.08
C PHE A 95 11.13 -13.09 10.60
N GLY A 96 11.03 -14.09 11.48
CA GLY A 96 9.78 -14.50 12.13
C GLY A 96 8.98 -15.57 11.36
N ALA A 97 7.77 -15.84 11.87
CA ALA A 97 6.95 -17.00 11.48
C ALA A 97 6.55 -17.07 9.98
N GLY A 98 6.72 -15.98 9.23
CA GLY A 98 6.50 -15.91 7.79
C GLY A 98 7.41 -16.83 6.96
N PHE A 99 8.51 -17.33 7.55
CA PHE A 99 9.51 -18.16 6.87
C PHE A 99 9.66 -19.57 7.44
N SER A 100 8.60 -20.07 8.10
CA SER A 100 8.54 -21.46 8.55
C SER A 100 8.70 -22.47 7.40
N TYR A 101 9.04 -23.73 7.72
CA TYR A 101 9.16 -24.81 6.74
C TYR A 101 7.93 -24.92 5.82
N THR A 102 6.73 -24.80 6.38
CA THR A 102 5.47 -24.82 5.64
C THR A 102 5.34 -23.58 4.73
N ALA A 103 5.75 -22.40 5.20
CA ALA A 103 5.74 -21.20 4.38
C ALA A 103 6.68 -21.32 3.19
N LEU A 104 7.93 -21.77 3.39
CA LEU A 104 8.89 -21.99 2.31
C LEU A 104 8.39 -23.04 1.31
N THR A 105 7.71 -24.08 1.78
CA THR A 105 7.08 -25.09 0.93
C THR A 105 5.96 -24.50 0.07
N ARG A 106 5.12 -23.63 0.65
CA ARG A 106 4.08 -22.91 -0.11
C ARG A 106 4.69 -21.96 -1.14
N MET A 107 5.73 -21.22 -0.76
CA MET A 107 6.47 -20.33 -1.66
C MET A 107 7.01 -21.08 -2.88
N ALA A 108 7.61 -22.25 -2.67
CA ALA A 108 8.11 -23.06 -3.77
C ALA A 108 7.00 -23.60 -4.67
N ARG A 109 5.91 -24.16 -4.12
CA ARG A 109 4.74 -24.58 -4.92
C ARG A 109 4.12 -23.42 -5.70
N PHE A 110 4.12 -22.22 -5.12
CA PHE A 110 3.65 -21.03 -5.79
C PHE A 110 4.52 -20.71 -7.00
N ALA A 111 5.84 -20.81 -6.87
CA ALA A 111 6.77 -20.63 -7.99
C ALA A 111 6.66 -21.73 -9.06
N GLU A 112 6.28 -22.97 -8.70
CA GLU A 112 6.02 -24.05 -9.67
C GLU A 112 4.76 -23.75 -10.51
N TRP A 113 3.71 -23.21 -9.89
CA TRP A 113 2.47 -22.85 -10.58
C TRP A 113 2.62 -21.56 -11.39
N MET A 114 3.10 -20.48 -10.75
CA MET A 114 3.18 -19.16 -11.36
C MET A 114 4.51 -19.02 -12.11
N THR A 115 4.59 -19.53 -13.33
CA THR A 115 5.85 -19.53 -14.09
C THR A 115 6.14 -18.19 -14.79
N ASP A 116 5.12 -17.40 -15.07
CA ASP A 116 5.24 -16.10 -15.76
C ASP A 116 5.25 -14.92 -14.77
N GLU A 117 6.41 -14.27 -14.67
CA GLU A 117 6.63 -13.09 -13.82
C GLU A 117 5.75 -11.89 -14.22
N ARG A 118 5.38 -11.76 -15.50
CA ARG A 118 4.55 -10.65 -15.99
C ARG A 118 3.12 -10.78 -15.51
N ILE A 119 2.60 -12.01 -15.52
CA ILE A 119 1.27 -12.32 -14.97
C ILE A 119 1.28 -12.05 -13.47
N LEU A 120 2.30 -12.52 -12.74
CA LEU A 120 2.47 -12.24 -11.32
C LEU A 120 2.55 -10.74 -11.01
N ALA A 121 3.34 -9.97 -11.75
CA ALA A 121 3.48 -8.53 -11.56
C ALA A 121 2.13 -7.80 -11.68
N THR A 122 1.23 -8.33 -12.51
CA THR A 122 -0.13 -7.79 -12.66
C THR A 122 -1.04 -8.25 -11.52
N LEU A 123 -1.05 -9.55 -11.21
CA LEU A 123 -1.92 -10.10 -10.17
C LEU A 123 -1.56 -9.57 -8.78
N SER A 124 -0.27 -9.42 -8.46
CA SER A 124 0.22 -8.93 -7.16
C SER A 124 -0.25 -7.52 -6.80
N GLN A 125 -0.72 -6.73 -7.77
CA GLN A 125 -1.33 -5.40 -7.52
C GLN A 125 -2.73 -5.50 -6.92
N THR A 126 -3.38 -6.65 -7.05
CA THR A 126 -4.78 -6.90 -6.65
C THR A 126 -4.89 -8.03 -5.63
N LEU A 127 -4.01 -9.03 -5.71
CA LEU A 127 -3.98 -10.21 -4.86
C LEU A 127 -2.77 -10.20 -3.92
N SER A 128 -3.04 -10.30 -2.62
CA SER A 128 -2.02 -10.51 -1.60
C SER A 128 -1.59 -11.98 -1.49
N TRP A 129 -0.49 -12.24 -0.78
CA TRP A 129 0.01 -13.59 -0.52
C TRP A 129 -1.04 -14.54 0.08
N SER A 130 -1.93 -14.05 0.94
CA SER A 130 -2.98 -14.87 1.53
C SER A 130 -3.94 -15.42 0.47
N HIS A 131 -4.28 -14.65 -0.56
CA HIS A 131 -5.10 -15.14 -1.66
C HIS A 131 -4.41 -16.32 -2.37
N PHE A 132 -3.12 -16.17 -2.68
CA PHE A 132 -2.36 -17.26 -3.31
C PHE A 132 -2.27 -18.50 -2.42
N VAL A 133 -2.13 -18.34 -1.11
CA VAL A 133 -2.13 -19.47 -0.16
C VAL A 133 -3.44 -20.26 -0.23
N GLU A 134 -4.59 -19.59 -0.38
CA GLU A 134 -5.90 -20.24 -0.55
C GLU A 134 -6.08 -20.87 -1.94
N LEU A 135 -5.41 -20.35 -2.97
CA LEU A 135 -5.46 -20.89 -4.33
C LEU A 135 -4.55 -22.12 -4.52
N LEU A 136 -3.45 -22.22 -3.75
CA LEU A 136 -2.46 -23.31 -3.85
C LEU A 136 -3.04 -24.75 -3.76
N PRO A 137 -4.02 -25.05 -2.89
CA PRO A 137 -4.59 -26.40 -2.79
C PRO A 137 -5.45 -26.81 -3.99
N ILE A 138 -5.95 -25.84 -4.78
CA ILE A 138 -6.84 -26.11 -5.92
C ILE A 138 -6.03 -26.77 -7.02
N LYS A 139 -6.28 -28.04 -7.32
CA LYS A 139 -5.46 -28.82 -8.28
C LYS A 139 -5.83 -28.59 -9.73
N ASP A 140 -7.11 -28.37 -10.01
CA ASP A 140 -7.61 -28.10 -11.35
C ASP A 140 -7.18 -26.69 -11.81
N PRO A 141 -6.38 -26.56 -12.88
CA PRO A 141 -5.96 -25.26 -13.38
C PRO A 141 -7.14 -24.36 -13.76
N LEU A 142 -8.20 -24.91 -14.36
CA LEU A 142 -9.35 -24.13 -14.79
C LEU A 142 -10.10 -23.55 -13.59
N ALA A 143 -10.38 -24.36 -12.57
CA ALA A 143 -10.96 -23.87 -11.32
C ALA A 143 -10.07 -22.81 -10.67
N ARG A 144 -8.74 -23.00 -10.66
CA ARG A 144 -7.81 -22.04 -10.05
C ARG A 144 -7.83 -20.70 -10.77
N ASP A 145 -7.83 -20.69 -12.10
CA ASP A 145 -7.89 -19.46 -12.89
C ASP A 145 -9.24 -18.76 -12.69
N PHE A 146 -10.34 -19.51 -12.66
CA PHE A 146 -11.68 -18.97 -12.36
C PHE A 146 -11.72 -18.27 -11.00
N TYR A 147 -11.24 -18.92 -9.93
CA TYR A 147 -11.21 -18.30 -8.60
C TYR A 147 -10.21 -17.14 -8.50
N THR A 148 -9.12 -17.17 -9.28
CA THR A 148 -8.17 -16.06 -9.37
C THR A 148 -8.85 -14.80 -9.91
N GLU A 149 -9.65 -14.92 -10.97
CA GLU A 149 -10.39 -13.78 -11.54
C GLU A 149 -11.52 -13.30 -10.61
N MET A 150 -12.14 -14.18 -9.82
CA MET A 150 -13.15 -13.76 -8.82
C MET A 150 -12.59 -12.96 -7.65
N CYS A 151 -11.31 -13.14 -7.33
CA CYS A 151 -10.65 -12.44 -6.22
C CYS A 151 -10.08 -11.07 -6.62
N ARG A 152 -10.11 -10.75 -7.92
CA ARG A 152 -9.54 -9.53 -8.49
C ARG A 152 -10.47 -8.33 -8.33
#